data_AF-A0A2D5UIF4-F1
#
_entry.id   AF-A0A2D5UIF4-F1
#
_cell.length_a   1.000
_cell.length_b   1.000
_cell.length_c   1.000
_cell.angle_alpha   90.00
_cell.angle_beta   90.00
_cell.angle_gamma   90.00
#
_symmetry.space_group_name_H-M   'P 1'
#
loop_
_entity.id
_entity.type
_entity.pdbx_description
1 polymer ?
#
loop_
_entity_poly.entity_id
_entity_poly.type
_entity_poly.pdbx_seq_one_letter_code
_entity_poly.pdbx_strand_id
1 'polypeptide(L)'
;NGKSYVSDTCKLLPPAPIDSVYGLVESFNIENDNKDLHGLQFYIDFHNDLPEKYYHLWKLTQTYKYKSSFNIDFLWVGEIIPYPNPDSLRTCWRTTQVNDIYVFSNKYLEGNVVTRFPLIYTSTKTKKLSIRYSLLVNQLSISERAYNFWNSLKEQNIDQGNLYSQQPIQIKGNMHNIENINEPVLGYFTVAGTTKKRIYVNRPSVIPFYYPICQPDYEAYAYIAWEPPTNWPIYIVDIMFLGGALGQSKSCFDCRLEGGSISPPDFWED
;
A
#
# COMPACT_ATOMS: atom_id res chain seq x y z
N ASN A 1 7.68 18.53 -28.22
CA ASN A 1 8.01 17.81 -29.47
C ASN A 1 6.82 16.98 -29.91
N GLY A 2 5.92 17.54 -30.73
CA GLY A 2 4.58 17.04 -31.08
C GLY A 2 4.50 15.68 -31.80
N LYS A 3 5.17 14.65 -31.31
CA LYS A 3 5.08 13.27 -31.80
C LYS A 3 3.72 12.67 -31.48
N SER A 4 3.19 11.87 -32.41
CA SER A 4 1.91 11.18 -32.26
C SER A 4 2.10 9.68 -32.07
N TYR A 5 1.38 9.09 -31.11
CA TYR A 5 1.46 7.66 -30.77
C TYR A 5 0.07 7.03 -30.87
N VAL A 6 0.01 5.80 -31.38
CA VAL A 6 -1.24 5.04 -31.56
C VAL A 6 -1.08 3.63 -30.98
N SER A 7 -2.14 3.08 -30.39
CA SER A 7 -2.16 1.69 -29.94
C SER A 7 -2.64 0.75 -31.05
N ASP A 8 -2.34 -0.53 -30.90
CA ASP A 8 -3.10 -1.58 -31.59
C ASP A 8 -4.59 -1.51 -31.25
N THR A 9 -5.42 -2.05 -32.15
CA THR A 9 -6.86 -2.19 -31.89
C THR A 9 -7.10 -3.08 -30.67
N CYS A 10 -7.86 -2.56 -29.71
CA CYS A 10 -8.17 -3.22 -28.45
C CYS A 10 -9.68 -3.52 -28.34
N LYS A 11 -10.04 -4.72 -27.89
CA LYS A 11 -11.43 -5.12 -27.63
C LYS A 11 -11.79 -4.83 -26.17
N LEU A 12 -12.88 -4.09 -25.95
CA LEU A 12 -13.45 -3.94 -24.61
C LEU A 12 -14.20 -5.22 -24.23
N LEU A 13 -13.69 -5.93 -23.23
CA LEU A 13 -14.35 -7.10 -22.64
C LEU A 13 -15.35 -6.64 -21.58
N PRO A 14 -16.47 -7.37 -21.39
CA PRO A 14 -17.39 -7.05 -20.30
C PRO A 14 -16.73 -7.30 -18.93
N PRO A 15 -17.15 -6.56 -17.90
CA PRO A 15 -16.65 -6.77 -16.54
C PRO A 15 -17.06 -8.17 -16.01
N ALA A 16 -16.17 -8.83 -15.29
CA ALA A 16 -16.47 -10.06 -14.55
C ALA A 16 -16.80 -9.74 -13.07
N PRO A 17 -17.71 -10.47 -12.43
CA PRO A 17 -18.12 -10.22 -11.05
C PRO A 17 -17.00 -10.48 -10.03
N ILE A 18 -17.13 -9.87 -8.84
CA ILE A 18 -16.31 -10.16 -7.66
C ILE A 18 -17.25 -10.71 -6.58
N ASP A 19 -17.03 -11.95 -6.15
CA ASP A 19 -17.88 -12.60 -5.15
C ASP A 19 -17.52 -12.10 -3.76
N SER A 20 -16.25 -12.15 -3.41
CA SER A 20 -15.78 -11.76 -2.08
C SER A 20 -14.35 -11.23 -2.12
N VAL A 21 -14.02 -10.34 -1.17
CA VAL A 21 -12.65 -9.96 -0.85
C VAL A 21 -12.55 -10.00 0.67
N TYR A 22 -11.50 -10.60 1.20
CA TYR A 22 -11.35 -10.79 2.65
C TYR A 22 -9.89 -10.94 3.03
N GLY A 23 -9.57 -10.66 4.29
CA GLY A 23 -8.24 -10.87 4.86
C GLY A 23 -8.25 -12.04 5.83
N LEU A 24 -7.27 -12.93 5.73
CA LEU A 24 -7.03 -13.99 6.72
C LEU A 24 -5.72 -13.74 7.45
N VAL A 25 -5.69 -14.09 8.74
CA VAL A 25 -4.46 -14.03 9.54
C VAL A 25 -3.50 -15.11 9.03
N GLU A 26 -2.30 -14.68 8.64
CA GLU A 26 -1.24 -15.58 8.20
C GLU A 26 0.11 -15.20 8.83
N SER A 27 0.95 -16.22 8.95
CA SER A 27 2.28 -16.14 9.53
C SER A 27 3.30 -16.67 8.53
N PHE A 28 4.32 -15.88 8.21
CA PHE A 28 5.44 -16.32 7.39
C PHE A 28 6.70 -16.41 8.25
N ASN A 29 7.39 -17.54 8.19
CA ASN A 29 8.67 -17.70 8.88
C ASN A 29 9.75 -16.94 8.09
N ILE A 30 10.45 -16.02 8.75
CA ILE A 30 11.64 -15.38 8.18
C ILE A 30 12.84 -16.09 8.82
N GLU A 31 13.57 -16.86 8.01
CA GLU A 31 14.67 -17.74 8.44
C GLU A 31 15.76 -17.05 9.30
N ASN A 32 15.84 -15.72 9.27
CA ASN A 32 16.87 -14.93 9.96
C ASN A 32 16.46 -14.26 11.28
N ASP A 33 15.20 -14.34 11.74
CA ASP A 33 14.73 -13.52 12.90
C ASP A 33 14.06 -14.31 14.04
N ASN A 34 13.98 -15.65 13.96
CA ASN A 34 13.29 -16.52 14.95
C ASN A 34 11.89 -16.02 15.38
N LYS A 35 11.24 -15.21 14.54
CA LYS A 35 9.94 -14.59 14.79
C LYS A 35 9.07 -14.80 13.56
N ASP A 36 7.91 -15.37 13.78
CA ASP A 36 6.87 -15.43 12.76
C ASP A 36 6.43 -14.00 12.41
N LEU A 37 6.52 -13.65 11.13
CA LEU A 37 5.94 -12.42 10.65
C LEU A 37 4.44 -12.62 10.53
N HIS A 38 3.70 -12.13 11.52
CA HIS A 38 2.24 -12.12 11.47
C HIS A 38 1.71 -10.97 10.59
N GLY A 39 0.56 -11.19 9.99
CA GLY A 39 -0.10 -10.20 9.15
C GLY A 39 -1.44 -10.69 8.63
N LEU A 40 -1.99 -9.94 7.68
CA LEU A 40 -3.17 -10.33 6.92
C LEU A 40 -2.81 -10.60 5.47
N GLN A 41 -3.11 -11.80 4.99
CA GLN A 41 -3.14 -12.10 3.57
C GLN A 41 -4.53 -11.80 3.04
N PHE A 42 -4.61 -10.91 2.05
CA PHE A 42 -5.86 -10.59 1.38
C PHE A 42 -6.09 -11.54 0.21
N TYR A 43 -7.34 -11.96 0.07
CA TYR A 43 -7.81 -12.89 -0.94
C TYR A 43 -8.99 -12.29 -1.70
N ILE A 44 -9.18 -12.77 -2.93
CA ILE A 44 -10.37 -12.52 -3.73
C ILE A 44 -10.96 -13.86 -4.19
N ASP A 45 -12.28 -13.97 -4.05
CA ASP A 45 -13.08 -14.99 -4.73
C ASP A 45 -13.87 -14.32 -5.85
N PHE A 46 -13.94 -14.98 -7.00
CA PHE A 46 -14.68 -14.49 -8.15
C PHE A 46 -15.10 -15.65 -9.05
N HIS A 47 -16.10 -15.37 -9.89
CA HIS A 47 -16.46 -16.24 -10.99
C HIS A 47 -16.49 -15.46 -12.31
N ASN A 48 -16.50 -16.20 -13.41
CA ASN A 48 -16.63 -15.62 -14.75
C ASN A 48 -17.87 -16.16 -15.46
N ASP A 49 -18.72 -15.25 -15.94
CA ASP A 49 -19.98 -15.59 -16.61
C ASP A 49 -19.81 -15.93 -18.11
N LEU A 50 -18.62 -15.69 -18.67
CA LEU A 50 -18.36 -15.87 -20.09
C LEU A 50 -17.68 -17.23 -20.39
N PRO A 51 -18.05 -17.90 -21.50
CA PRO A 51 -17.50 -19.20 -21.82
C PRO A 51 -16.11 -19.11 -22.46
N GLU A 52 -15.27 -20.07 -22.04
CA GLU A 52 -14.00 -20.53 -22.58
C GLU A 52 -12.70 -19.90 -22.05
N LYS A 53 -12.30 -18.68 -22.42
CA LYS A 53 -11.01 -18.10 -21.96
C LYS A 53 -11.16 -16.69 -21.42
N TYR A 54 -10.67 -16.48 -20.21
CA TYR A 54 -10.70 -15.19 -19.55
C TYR A 54 -9.39 -14.92 -18.80
N TYR A 55 -9.08 -13.64 -18.71
CA TYR A 55 -7.86 -13.15 -18.10
C TYR A 55 -8.20 -11.94 -17.23
N HIS A 56 -7.58 -11.90 -16.06
CA HIS A 56 -7.77 -10.81 -15.12
C HIS A 56 -6.46 -10.15 -14.76
N LEU A 57 -6.54 -8.84 -14.53
CA LEU A 57 -5.53 -8.04 -13.87
C LEU A 57 -6.19 -7.36 -12.68
N TRP A 58 -5.56 -7.39 -11.52
CA TRP A 58 -6.03 -6.63 -10.35
C TRP A 58 -5.12 -5.45 -10.06
N LYS A 59 -5.75 -4.29 -9.90
CA LYS A 59 -5.09 -3.07 -9.39
C LYS A 59 -5.63 -2.76 -8.01
N LEU A 60 -4.74 -2.74 -7.01
CA LEU A 60 -5.12 -2.58 -5.62
C LEU A 60 -4.73 -1.21 -5.09
N THR A 61 -5.63 -0.56 -4.37
CA THR A 61 -5.33 0.66 -3.62
C THR A 61 -5.59 0.40 -2.14
N GLN A 62 -4.55 0.51 -1.33
CA GLN A 62 -4.66 0.37 0.12
C GLN A 62 -4.79 1.74 0.78
N THR A 63 -5.61 1.82 1.83
CA THR A 63 -5.72 3.00 2.68
C THR A 63 -5.79 2.55 4.12
N TYR A 64 -5.04 3.17 5.01
CA TYR A 64 -5.03 2.77 6.42
C TYR A 64 -5.01 3.96 7.36
N LYS A 65 -5.73 3.79 8.48
CA LYS A 65 -5.75 4.71 9.61
C LYS A 65 -4.69 4.27 10.61
N TYR A 66 -3.88 5.20 11.09
CA TYR A 66 -2.81 4.95 12.04
C TYR A 66 -2.58 6.17 12.94
N LYS A 67 -1.78 5.96 14.00
CA LYS A 67 -1.39 7.03 14.92
C LYS A 67 0.13 7.20 15.03
N SER A 68 0.58 8.44 15.21
CA SER A 68 1.91 8.72 15.78
C SER A 68 1.95 8.30 17.25
N SER A 69 3.15 8.19 17.81
CA SER A 69 3.37 7.65 19.16
C SER A 69 2.77 8.55 20.25
N PHE A 70 2.97 9.85 20.13
CA PHE A 70 2.71 10.82 21.20
C PHE A 70 1.71 11.90 20.79
N ASN A 71 1.02 12.45 21.79
CA ASN A 71 0.34 13.74 21.65
C ASN A 71 1.36 14.88 21.75
N ILE A 72 0.99 16.07 21.28
CA ILE A 72 1.74 17.30 21.53
C ILE A 72 1.02 18.02 22.67
N ASP A 73 1.46 17.82 23.91
CA ASP A 73 0.80 18.45 25.07
C ASP A 73 1.29 19.89 25.25
N PHE A 74 2.59 20.13 24.98
CA PHE A 74 3.20 21.46 25.06
C PHE A 74 4.15 21.75 23.89
N LEU A 75 4.44 23.04 23.69
CA LEU A 75 5.50 23.53 22.83
C LEU A 75 6.56 24.23 23.66
N TRP A 76 7.82 24.02 23.27
CA TRP A 76 8.92 24.87 23.70
C TRP A 76 9.22 25.94 22.64
N VAL A 77 9.08 27.19 23.04
CA VAL A 77 9.35 28.39 22.22
C VAL A 77 10.27 29.39 22.95
N GLY A 78 11.07 28.89 23.88
CA GLY A 78 11.81 29.68 24.88
C GLY A 78 11.11 29.74 26.24
N GLU A 79 9.84 29.36 26.24
CA GLU A 79 9.05 28.99 27.40
C GLU A 79 8.14 27.82 27.01
N ILE A 80 7.59 27.14 28.02
CA ILE A 80 6.63 26.05 27.81
C ILE A 80 5.24 26.66 27.68
N ILE A 81 4.61 26.46 26.51
CA ILE A 81 3.21 26.85 26.28
C ILE A 81 2.34 25.62 25.98
N PRO A 82 1.09 25.57 26.46
CA PRO A 82 0.16 24.50 26.09
C PRO A 82 -0.11 24.46 24.58
N TYR A 83 -0.22 23.26 24.02
CA TYR A 83 -0.65 23.09 22.64
C TYR A 83 -2.18 22.96 22.56
N PRO A 84 -2.90 23.77 21.77
CA PRO A 84 -4.36 23.84 21.84
C PRO A 84 -5.11 22.53 21.56
N ASN A 85 -4.59 21.68 20.66
CA ASN A 85 -5.25 20.43 20.26
C ASN A 85 -4.24 19.26 20.24
N PRO A 86 -3.96 18.62 21.39
CA PRO A 86 -2.83 17.69 21.55
C PRO A 86 -2.80 16.49 20.59
N ASP A 87 -3.94 16.07 20.07
CA ASP A 87 -4.08 14.93 19.17
C ASP A 87 -4.29 15.31 17.69
N SER A 88 -4.33 16.60 17.36
CA SER A 88 -4.67 17.10 16.02
C SER A 88 -3.75 16.61 14.89
N LEU A 89 -2.50 16.26 15.22
CA LEU A 89 -1.52 15.71 14.27
C LEU A 89 -1.24 14.23 14.50
N ARG A 90 -1.99 13.60 15.42
CA ARG A 90 -1.70 12.24 15.87
C ARG A 90 -2.32 11.17 14.99
N THR A 91 -3.53 11.39 14.47
CA THR A 91 -4.25 10.41 13.67
C THR A 91 -4.18 10.76 12.18
N CYS A 92 -3.71 9.82 11.36
CA CYS A 92 -3.62 10.02 9.92
C CYS A 92 -4.22 8.85 9.14
N TRP A 93 -4.55 9.15 7.89
CA TRP A 93 -4.87 8.20 6.83
C TRP A 93 -3.81 8.27 5.74
N ARG A 94 -3.31 7.13 5.31
CA ARG A 94 -2.38 7.06 4.17
C ARG A 94 -2.94 6.16 3.09
N THR A 95 -3.08 6.71 1.89
CA THR A 95 -3.50 6.00 0.68
C THR A 95 -2.31 5.75 -0.21
N THR A 96 -2.12 4.51 -0.65
CA THR A 96 -1.04 4.13 -1.57
C THR A 96 -1.53 3.12 -2.58
N GLN A 97 -1.05 3.25 -3.82
CA GLN A 97 -1.22 2.22 -4.83
C GLN A 97 -0.32 1.02 -4.50
N VAL A 98 -0.83 -0.20 -4.68
CA VAL A 98 -0.01 -1.41 -4.65
C VAL A 98 0.57 -1.61 -6.04
N ASN A 99 1.89 -1.77 -6.11
CA ASN A 99 2.64 -1.85 -7.37
C ASN A 99 2.84 -3.29 -7.86
N ASP A 100 2.59 -4.29 -7.00
CA ASP A 100 2.61 -5.69 -7.35
C ASP A 100 1.61 -6.01 -8.47
N ILE A 101 2.02 -6.90 -9.37
CA ILE A 101 1.23 -7.31 -10.52
C ILE A 101 0.50 -8.61 -10.20
N TYR A 102 -0.83 -8.51 -10.12
CA TYR A 102 -1.72 -9.64 -9.93
C TYR A 102 -2.42 -9.95 -11.24
N VAL A 103 -2.07 -11.07 -11.86
CA VAL A 103 -2.68 -11.52 -13.12
C VAL A 103 -3.12 -12.97 -13.00
N PHE A 104 -4.19 -13.30 -13.73
CA PHE A 104 -4.76 -14.65 -13.77
C PHE A 104 -5.18 -15.01 -15.18
N SER A 105 -5.08 -16.30 -15.49
CA SER A 105 -5.58 -16.93 -16.70
C SER A 105 -6.26 -18.24 -16.31
N ASN A 106 -7.43 -18.50 -16.87
CA ASN A 106 -8.14 -19.76 -16.65
C ASN A 106 -7.65 -20.90 -17.55
N LYS A 107 -6.54 -20.74 -18.28
CA LYS A 107 -6.01 -21.71 -19.25
C LYS A 107 -5.86 -23.13 -18.69
N TYR A 108 -5.58 -23.26 -17.40
CA TYR A 108 -5.35 -24.54 -16.71
C TYR A 108 -6.42 -24.86 -15.65
N LEU A 109 -7.52 -24.09 -15.62
CA LEU A 109 -8.59 -24.29 -14.64
C LEU A 109 -9.80 -24.93 -15.32
N GLU A 110 -10.26 -26.04 -14.76
CA GLU A 110 -11.58 -26.60 -15.08
C GLU A 110 -12.64 -25.82 -14.29
N GLY A 111 -13.59 -25.19 -15.00
CA GLY A 111 -14.65 -24.39 -14.41
C GLY A 111 -14.41 -22.88 -14.46
N ASN A 112 -15.35 -22.13 -13.88
CA ASN A 112 -15.40 -20.66 -13.96
C ASN A 112 -15.36 -19.97 -12.60
N VAL A 113 -15.09 -20.70 -11.52
CA VAL A 113 -15.02 -20.17 -10.15
C VAL A 113 -13.59 -20.29 -9.64
N VAL A 114 -13.08 -19.19 -9.09
CA VAL A 114 -11.78 -19.12 -8.43
C VAL A 114 -11.99 -18.64 -7.01
N THR A 115 -11.52 -19.42 -6.04
CA THR A 115 -11.54 -19.04 -4.63
C THR A 115 -10.13 -18.89 -4.09
N ARG A 116 -9.96 -18.06 -3.07
CA ARG A 116 -8.69 -17.81 -2.38
C ARG A 116 -7.54 -17.43 -3.33
N PHE A 117 -7.81 -16.63 -4.35
CA PHE A 117 -6.72 -16.07 -5.16
C PHE A 117 -5.94 -15.05 -4.32
N PRO A 118 -4.64 -15.25 -4.05
CA PRO A 118 -3.89 -14.38 -3.16
C PRO A 118 -3.62 -13.02 -3.81
N LEU A 119 -3.97 -11.97 -3.09
CA LEU A 119 -3.63 -10.59 -3.39
C LEU A 119 -2.45 -10.16 -2.50
N ILE A 120 -2.58 -9.03 -1.81
CA ILE A 120 -1.51 -8.44 -1.00
C ILE A 120 -1.43 -9.08 0.39
N TYR A 121 -0.21 -9.33 0.85
CA TYR A 121 0.09 -9.56 2.26
C TYR A 121 0.45 -8.24 2.96
N THR A 122 -0.16 -7.97 4.10
CA THR A 122 0.17 -6.80 4.94
C THR A 122 0.65 -7.26 6.30
N SER A 123 1.92 -6.98 6.61
CA SER A 123 2.55 -7.40 7.87
C SER A 123 2.28 -6.45 9.04
N THR A 124 2.39 -6.97 10.26
CA THR A 124 2.31 -6.18 11.51
C THR A 124 3.62 -5.46 11.89
N LYS A 125 4.68 -5.57 11.07
CA LYS A 125 5.92 -4.77 11.19
C LYS A 125 5.71 -3.29 10.85
N THR A 126 4.56 -2.92 10.29
CA THR A 126 4.20 -1.53 9.98
C THR A 126 2.89 -1.15 10.67
N LYS A 127 2.61 0.16 10.74
CA LYS A 127 1.36 0.67 11.31
C LYS A 127 0.12 0.46 10.42
N LYS A 128 0.24 -0.20 9.26
CA LYS A 128 -0.86 -0.36 8.29
C LYS A 128 -2.10 -1.05 8.88
N LEU A 129 -1.89 -2.04 9.73
CA LEU A 129 -2.99 -2.76 10.39
C LEU A 129 -3.28 -2.24 11.82
N SER A 130 -2.68 -1.11 12.23
CA SER A 130 -2.66 -0.69 13.63
C SER A 130 -4.00 -0.21 14.18
N ILE A 131 -4.91 0.29 13.32
CA ILE A 131 -6.24 0.76 13.72
C ILE A 131 -7.29 0.15 12.78
N ARG A 132 -7.27 0.54 11.51
CA ARG A 132 -8.20 0.05 10.49
C ARG A 132 -7.58 0.19 9.10
N TYR A 133 -7.87 -0.78 8.26
CA TYR A 133 -7.31 -0.92 6.92
C TYR A 133 -8.45 -1.04 5.89
N SER A 134 -8.27 -0.42 4.73
CA SER A 134 -9.17 -0.51 3.58
C SER A 134 -8.39 -1.00 2.37
N LEU A 135 -8.98 -1.95 1.65
CA LEU A 135 -8.48 -2.42 0.37
C LEU A 135 -9.53 -2.17 -0.70
N LEU A 136 -9.18 -1.37 -1.71
CA LEU A 136 -9.94 -1.27 -2.96
C LEU A 136 -9.32 -2.20 -3.98
N VAL A 137 -10.10 -3.18 -4.44
CA VAL A 137 -9.74 -4.09 -5.52
C VAL A 137 -10.45 -3.64 -6.79
N ASN A 138 -9.69 -3.29 -7.82
CA ASN A 138 -10.20 -3.14 -9.18
C ASN A 138 -9.85 -4.41 -9.95
N GLN A 139 -10.86 -5.18 -10.36
CA GLN A 139 -10.72 -6.35 -11.22
C GLN A 139 -10.97 -5.93 -12.67
N LEU A 140 -9.96 -6.13 -13.52
CA LEU A 140 -10.00 -5.77 -14.93
C LEU A 140 -10.11 -7.05 -15.76
N SER A 141 -11.14 -7.18 -16.58
CA SER A 141 -11.24 -8.21 -17.63
C SER A 141 -10.40 -7.77 -18.83
N ILE A 142 -9.27 -8.44 -19.06
CA ILE A 142 -8.27 -8.04 -20.05
C ILE A 142 -8.13 -9.05 -21.19
N SER A 143 -7.62 -8.59 -22.33
CA SER A 143 -7.29 -9.48 -23.46
C SER A 143 -6.09 -10.38 -23.14
N GLU A 144 -5.96 -11.49 -23.86
CA GLU A 144 -4.79 -12.39 -23.77
C GLU A 144 -3.45 -11.66 -24.00
N ARG A 145 -3.39 -10.74 -24.97
CA ARG A 145 -2.16 -9.96 -25.24
C ARG A 145 -1.77 -9.08 -24.05
N ALA A 146 -2.76 -8.44 -23.42
CA ALA A 146 -2.52 -7.65 -22.22
C ALA A 146 -2.05 -8.55 -21.07
N TYR A 147 -2.67 -9.72 -20.89
CA TYR A 147 -2.25 -10.69 -19.87
C TYR A 147 -0.79 -11.10 -20.08
N ASN A 148 -0.40 -11.46 -21.31
CA ASN A 148 0.97 -11.85 -21.62
C ASN A 148 1.96 -10.72 -21.30
N PHE A 149 1.64 -9.46 -21.64
CA PHE A 149 2.47 -8.30 -21.31
C PHE A 149 2.66 -8.15 -19.78
N TRP A 150 1.57 -8.16 -19.02
CA TRP A 150 1.63 -8.01 -17.56
C TRP A 150 2.28 -9.21 -16.87
N ASN A 151 2.06 -10.43 -17.37
CA ASN A 151 2.70 -11.63 -16.85
C ASN A 151 4.22 -11.61 -17.10
N SER A 152 4.66 -11.22 -18.31
CA SER A 152 6.08 -11.07 -18.59
C SER A 152 6.74 -9.98 -17.73
N LEU A 153 6.04 -8.86 -17.47
CA LEU A 153 6.53 -7.84 -16.52
C LEU A 153 6.64 -8.38 -15.09
N LYS A 154 5.67 -9.18 -14.66
CA LYS A 154 5.69 -9.82 -13.35
C LYS A 154 6.88 -10.78 -13.22
N GLU A 155 7.10 -11.65 -14.20
CA GLU A 155 8.21 -12.60 -14.24
C GLU A 155 9.58 -11.88 -14.23
N GLN A 156 9.73 -10.83 -15.04
CA GLN A 156 10.96 -10.03 -15.08
C GLN A 156 11.28 -9.34 -13.74
N ASN A 157 10.27 -8.87 -13.01
CA ASN A 157 10.47 -8.25 -11.70
C ASN A 157 10.87 -9.27 -10.62
N ILE A 158 10.42 -10.52 -10.73
CA ILE A 158 10.79 -11.60 -9.81
C ILE A 158 12.25 -12.02 -10.03
N ASP A 159 12.68 -12.14 -11.29
CA ASP A 159 14.03 -12.61 -11.64
C ASP A 159 15.15 -11.62 -11.27
N GLN A 160 14.86 -10.33 -11.15
CA GLN A 160 15.85 -9.33 -10.67
C GLN A 160 16.31 -9.57 -9.22
N GLY A 161 15.61 -10.42 -8.45
CA GLY A 161 16.02 -10.83 -7.11
C GLY A 161 17.00 -12.00 -7.06
N ASN A 162 17.26 -12.68 -8.19
CA ASN A 162 18.09 -13.88 -8.26
C ASN A 162 19.42 -13.59 -8.99
N LEU A 163 20.55 -13.95 -8.39
CA LEU A 163 21.91 -13.66 -8.90
C LEU A 163 22.25 -14.31 -10.26
N TYR A 164 21.34 -15.12 -10.79
CA TYR A 164 21.41 -15.72 -12.11
C TYR A 164 20.39 -15.04 -13.03
N SER A 165 20.76 -13.90 -13.61
CA SER A 165 19.88 -13.17 -14.52
C SER A 165 19.74 -13.92 -15.85
N GLN A 166 18.52 -14.37 -16.17
CA GLN A 166 18.16 -14.63 -17.57
C GLN A 166 18.27 -13.33 -18.36
N GLN A 167 18.68 -13.40 -19.64
CA GLN A 167 18.73 -12.22 -20.49
C GLN A 167 17.32 -11.60 -20.55
N PRO A 168 17.14 -10.32 -20.18
CA PRO A 168 15.81 -9.73 -20.10
C PRO A 168 15.15 -9.79 -21.47
N ILE A 169 14.04 -10.52 -21.57
CA ILE A 169 13.23 -10.57 -22.78
C ILE A 169 12.72 -9.16 -23.04
N GLN A 170 12.88 -8.66 -24.27
CA GLN A 170 12.33 -7.37 -24.65
C GLN A 170 10.80 -7.43 -24.61
N ILE A 171 10.19 -6.88 -23.56
CA ILE A 171 8.74 -6.78 -23.43
C ILE A 171 8.27 -5.67 -24.38
N LYS A 172 7.65 -6.06 -25.49
CA LYS A 172 7.09 -5.12 -26.46
C LYS A 172 5.68 -4.72 -26.04
N GLY A 173 5.45 -3.41 -26.00
CA GLY A 173 4.12 -2.83 -25.85
C GLY A 173 3.28 -2.98 -27.11
N ASN A 174 2.06 -2.43 -27.06
CA ASN A 174 1.14 -2.31 -28.20
C ASN A 174 1.03 -0.86 -28.72
N MET A 175 1.95 0.01 -28.35
CA MET A 175 1.97 1.42 -28.74
C MET A 175 3.07 1.66 -29.78
N HIS A 176 2.77 2.48 -30.78
CA HIS A 176 3.67 2.77 -31.89
C HIS A 176 3.72 4.28 -32.17
N ASN A 177 4.90 4.81 -32.47
CA ASN A 177 5.02 6.16 -33.02
C ASN A 177 4.60 6.12 -34.50
N ILE A 178 3.67 7.00 -34.87
CA ILE A 178 3.14 7.09 -36.24
C ILE A 178 4.22 7.57 -37.23
N GLU A 179 5.16 8.39 -36.77
CA GLU A 179 6.22 9.00 -37.59
C GLU A 179 7.49 8.14 -37.65
N ASN A 180 7.70 7.25 -36.67
CA ASN A 180 8.88 6.38 -36.61
C ASN A 180 8.55 5.02 -35.98
N ILE A 181 8.21 4.05 -36.81
CA ILE A 181 7.86 2.68 -36.36
C ILE A 181 9.00 1.95 -35.63
N ASN A 182 10.25 2.39 -35.84
CA ASN A 182 11.43 1.81 -35.20
C ASN A 182 11.73 2.45 -33.84
N GLU A 183 11.01 3.51 -33.44
CA GLU A 183 11.12 4.10 -32.11
C GLU A 183 10.59 3.11 -31.05
N PRO A 184 11.41 2.72 -30.05
CA PRO A 184 10.92 1.89 -28.96
C PRO A 184 9.95 2.71 -28.10
N VAL A 185 8.68 2.26 -28.03
CA VAL A 185 7.67 2.85 -27.15
C VAL A 185 7.46 1.92 -25.96
N LEU A 186 7.57 2.48 -24.76
CA LEU A 186 7.42 1.74 -23.51
C LEU A 186 5.97 1.74 -23.04
N GLY A 187 5.55 0.63 -22.41
CA GLY A 187 4.23 0.48 -21.81
C GLY A 187 3.20 -0.19 -22.72
N TYR A 188 2.01 -0.41 -22.17
CA TYR A 188 0.92 -1.10 -22.85
C TYR A 188 -0.40 -0.37 -22.60
N PHE A 189 -1.05 0.04 -23.68
CA PHE A 189 -2.38 0.61 -23.63
C PHE A 189 -3.42 -0.49 -23.43
N THR A 190 -4.14 -0.43 -22.32
CA THR A 190 -5.11 -1.46 -21.91
C THR A 190 -6.52 -0.90 -21.90
N VAL A 191 -7.44 -1.61 -22.57
CA VAL A 191 -8.89 -1.42 -22.46
C VAL A 191 -9.47 -2.63 -21.75
N ALA A 192 -10.32 -2.42 -20.73
CA ALA A 192 -10.85 -3.50 -19.91
C ALA A 192 -12.20 -3.15 -19.27
N GLY A 193 -13.09 -4.14 -19.19
CA GLY A 193 -14.24 -4.08 -18.29
C GLY A 193 -13.76 -4.12 -16.85
N THR A 194 -14.34 -3.29 -15.97
CA THR A 194 -13.86 -3.14 -14.59
C THR A 194 -14.98 -3.37 -13.58
N THR A 195 -14.73 -4.23 -12.60
CA THR A 195 -15.53 -4.37 -11.38
C THR A 195 -14.70 -3.92 -10.18
N LYS A 196 -15.31 -3.22 -9.23
CA LYS A 196 -14.63 -2.69 -8.06
C LYS A 196 -15.26 -3.22 -6.79
N LYS A 197 -14.44 -3.61 -5.81
CA LYS A 197 -14.90 -3.97 -4.46
C LYS A 197 -13.97 -3.36 -3.43
N ARG A 198 -14.55 -2.66 -2.45
CA ARG A 198 -13.83 -2.11 -1.30
C ARG A 198 -14.21 -2.90 -0.06
N ILE A 199 -13.23 -3.23 0.76
CA ILE A 199 -13.44 -3.82 2.09
C ILE A 199 -12.73 -3.00 3.17
N TYR A 200 -13.17 -3.20 4.41
CA TYR A 200 -12.55 -2.68 5.61
C TYR A 200 -12.22 -3.81 6.56
N VAL A 201 -11.06 -3.72 7.21
CA VAL A 201 -10.62 -4.66 8.23
C VAL A 201 -10.12 -3.88 9.44
N ASN A 202 -10.67 -4.18 10.61
CA ASN A 202 -10.21 -3.62 11.88
C ASN A 202 -8.89 -4.26 12.32
N ARG A 203 -8.20 -3.62 13.26
CA ARG A 203 -6.98 -4.17 13.87
C ARG A 203 -7.24 -5.63 14.32
N PRO A 204 -6.50 -6.62 13.80
CA PRO A 204 -6.62 -8.00 14.25
C PRO A 204 -6.22 -8.11 15.73
N SER A 205 -7.08 -8.72 16.55
CA SER A 205 -6.92 -8.80 18.00
C SER A 205 -6.00 -9.92 18.47
N VAL A 206 -5.78 -10.93 17.63
CA VAL A 206 -5.13 -12.20 17.99
C VAL A 206 -3.70 -12.33 17.47
N ILE A 207 -3.07 -11.25 17.01
CA ILE A 207 -1.68 -11.26 16.55
C ILE A 207 -0.85 -10.11 17.15
N PRO A 208 0.44 -10.35 17.45
CA PRO A 208 1.34 -9.32 17.94
C PRO A 208 1.72 -8.33 16.83
N PHE A 209 1.98 -7.09 17.24
CA PHE A 209 2.42 -6.00 16.36
C PHE A 209 3.85 -5.61 16.69
N TYR A 210 4.65 -5.42 15.63
CA TYR A 210 6.11 -5.23 15.74
C TYR A 210 6.59 -3.95 15.06
N TYR A 211 5.71 -2.99 14.79
CA TYR A 211 6.13 -1.70 14.28
C TYR A 211 6.89 -0.92 15.35
N PRO A 212 7.92 -0.14 14.98
CA PRO A 212 8.67 0.67 15.94
C PRO A 212 7.75 1.73 16.57
N ILE A 213 7.89 1.88 17.89
CA ILE A 213 7.21 2.92 18.68
C ILE A 213 8.31 3.83 19.20
N CYS A 214 8.12 5.15 19.03
CA CYS A 214 9.04 6.11 19.61
C CYS A 214 9.15 5.94 21.12
N GLN A 215 10.38 6.06 21.63
CA GLN A 215 10.64 6.13 23.07
C GLN A 215 10.67 7.60 23.50
N PRO A 216 10.12 7.92 24.68
CA PRO A 216 10.23 9.25 25.25
C PRO A 216 11.67 9.56 25.63
N ASP A 217 12.10 10.78 25.35
CA ASP A 217 13.43 11.29 25.68
C ASP A 217 13.32 12.32 26.80
N TYR A 218 13.49 11.84 28.03
CA TYR A 218 13.46 12.65 29.26
C TYR A 218 14.76 13.44 29.46
N GLU A 219 15.89 12.93 28.96
CA GLU A 219 17.18 13.59 29.08
C GLU A 219 17.24 14.81 28.17
N ALA A 220 16.83 14.68 26.91
CA ALA A 220 16.72 15.81 25.99
C ALA A 220 15.72 16.86 26.50
N TYR A 221 14.63 16.43 27.15
CA TYR A 221 13.71 17.36 27.81
C TYR A 221 14.37 18.13 28.97
N ALA A 222 15.21 17.49 29.79
CA ALA A 222 15.91 18.14 30.90
C ALA A 222 16.86 19.27 30.43
N TYR A 223 17.37 19.17 29.21
CA TYR A 223 18.28 20.15 28.61
C TYR A 223 17.61 21.08 27.58
N ILE A 224 16.28 21.04 27.45
CA ILE A 224 15.54 21.80 26.44
C ILE A 224 15.78 23.31 26.49
N ALA A 225 16.10 23.86 27.67
CA ALA A 225 16.41 25.27 27.85
C ALA A 225 17.70 25.73 27.15
N TRP A 226 18.58 24.78 26.80
CA TRP A 226 19.82 25.05 26.05
C TRP A 226 19.67 24.83 24.54
N GLU A 227 18.51 24.38 24.07
CA GLU A 227 18.25 24.25 22.64
C GLU A 227 18.23 25.63 21.97
N PRO A 228 19.02 25.84 20.90
CA PRO A 228 19.06 27.13 20.22
C PRO A 228 17.70 27.46 19.59
N PRO A 229 17.32 28.75 19.50
CA PRO A 229 16.05 29.17 18.90
C PRO A 229 15.81 28.66 17.48
N THR A 230 16.86 28.28 16.74
CA THR A 230 16.76 27.67 15.40
C THR A 230 16.07 26.31 15.39
N ASN A 231 16.02 25.60 16.53
CA ASN A 231 15.37 24.30 16.67
C ASN A 231 13.90 24.42 17.11
N TRP A 232 13.47 25.62 17.51
CA TRP A 232 12.10 25.88 17.99
C TRP A 232 11.12 26.04 16.80
N PRO A 233 9.82 25.72 16.98
CA PRO A 233 9.22 25.11 18.17
C PRO A 233 9.56 23.61 18.30
N ILE A 234 9.73 23.15 19.55
CA ILE A 234 9.94 21.74 19.89
C ILE A 234 8.66 21.18 20.54
N TYR A 235 8.24 19.99 20.12
CA TYR A 235 7.05 19.31 20.65
C TYR A 235 7.38 18.52 21.91
N ILE A 236 6.56 18.69 22.93
CA ILE A 236 6.69 18.01 24.23
C ILE A 236 5.44 17.17 24.45
N VAL A 237 5.64 15.92 24.89
CA VAL A 237 4.59 15.07 25.44
C VAL A 237 4.70 15.10 26.97
N ASP A 238 3.58 15.14 27.67
CA ASP A 238 3.52 14.94 29.12
C ASP A 238 3.00 13.53 29.41
N ILE A 239 3.90 12.68 29.90
CA ILE A 239 3.57 11.29 30.19
C ILE A 239 3.15 11.22 31.64
N MET A 240 1.87 10.89 31.86
CA MET A 240 1.26 10.78 33.18
C MET A 240 2.17 10.08 34.20
N PHE A 241 2.45 10.77 35.31
CA PHE A 241 3.36 10.38 36.40
C PHE A 241 4.87 10.36 36.10
N LEU A 242 5.29 10.46 34.84
CA LEU A 242 6.70 10.51 34.42
C LEU A 242 7.15 11.92 34.05
N GLY A 243 6.22 12.82 33.70
CA GLY A 243 6.47 14.21 33.35
C GLY A 243 6.76 14.42 31.86
N GLY A 244 7.28 15.61 31.55
CA GLY A 244 7.58 16.02 30.18
C GLY A 244 8.70 15.22 29.53
N ALA A 245 8.53 14.91 28.25
CA ALA A 245 9.53 14.25 27.42
C ALA A 245 9.50 14.79 25.98
N LEU A 246 10.62 14.65 25.29
CA LEU A 246 10.70 14.84 23.85
C LEU A 246 10.50 13.50 23.11
N GLY A 247 10.31 13.58 21.81
CA GLY A 247 10.39 12.41 20.93
C GLY A 247 11.67 12.46 20.09
N GLN A 248 12.23 11.30 19.78
CA GLN A 248 13.45 11.19 18.96
C GLN A 248 13.34 11.84 17.57
N SER A 249 12.11 12.06 17.08
CA SER A 249 11.82 12.72 15.81
C SER A 249 10.45 13.41 15.88
N LYS A 250 10.26 14.46 15.07
CA LYS A 250 8.95 15.10 14.87
C LYS A 250 7.88 14.09 14.40
N SER A 251 8.26 13.02 13.71
CA SER A 251 7.32 11.95 13.27
C SER A 251 6.69 11.19 14.44
N CYS A 252 7.29 11.25 15.62
CA CYS A 252 6.71 10.67 16.84
C CYS A 252 5.41 11.38 17.27
N PHE A 253 5.22 12.61 16.82
CA PHE A 253 4.08 13.47 17.14
C PHE A 253 3.20 13.71 15.92
N ASP A 254 3.81 13.96 14.75
CA ASP A 254 3.13 14.30 13.51
C ASP A 254 3.12 13.12 12.54
N CYS A 255 1.96 12.46 12.43
CA CYS A 255 1.79 11.31 11.56
C CYS A 255 1.89 11.65 10.06
N ARG A 256 1.79 12.93 9.67
CA ARG A 256 1.92 13.37 8.26
C ARG A 256 3.34 13.16 7.74
N LEU A 257 4.33 13.22 8.62
CA LEU A 257 5.73 12.95 8.29
C LEU A 257 5.96 11.47 7.94
N GLU A 258 5.02 10.57 8.27
CA GLU A 258 4.99 9.19 7.79
C GLU A 258 4.20 9.02 6.48
N GLY A 259 3.86 10.13 5.80
CA GLY A 259 3.18 10.17 4.48
C GLY A 259 1.66 10.15 4.54
N GLY A 260 1.05 10.45 5.68
CA GLY A 260 -0.39 10.47 5.88
C GLY A 260 -1.01 11.86 5.82
N SER A 261 -2.34 11.88 5.78
CA SER A 261 -3.20 13.06 5.87
C SER A 261 -3.99 13.02 7.18
N ILE A 262 -4.18 14.17 7.83
CA ILE A 262 -5.04 14.33 9.02
C ILE A 262 -6.54 14.36 8.67
N SER A 263 -6.86 14.42 7.38
CA SER A 263 -8.24 14.30 6.88
C SER A 263 -8.44 12.93 6.23
N PRO A 264 -9.50 12.18 6.61
CA PRO A 264 -9.82 10.92 5.96
C PRO A 264 -10.22 11.14 4.49
N PRO A 265 -9.95 10.18 3.60
CA PRO A 265 -10.54 10.18 2.26
C PRO A 265 -12.06 10.08 2.31
N ASP A 266 -12.76 10.65 1.32
CA ASP A 266 -14.23 10.72 1.27
C ASP A 266 -14.94 9.36 1.39
N PHE A 267 -14.30 8.29 0.90
CA PHE A 267 -14.87 6.94 0.96
C PHE A 267 -14.73 6.30 2.35
N TRP A 268 -13.92 6.84 3.25
CA TRP A 268 -13.49 6.16 4.48
C TRP A 268 -14.64 5.99 5.48
N GLU A 269 -14.76 4.78 6.02
CA GLU A 269 -15.78 4.41 7.01
C GLU A 269 -15.10 3.88 8.28
N ASP A 270 -15.44 4.46 9.45
CA ASP A 270 -14.92 4.07 10.77
C ASP A 270 -15.65 2.89 11.43
#